data_AF-A0AA39YFS3-F1
#
_entry.id   AF-A0AA39YFS3-F1
#
_cell.length_a   1.000
_cell.length_b   1.000
_cell.length_c   1.000
_cell.angle_alpha   90.00
_cell.angle_beta   90.00
_cell.angle_gamma   90.00
#
_symmetry.space_group_name_H-M   'P 1'
#
loop_
_entity.id
_entity.type
_entity.pdbx_description
1 polymer ?
#
loop_
_entity_poly.entity_id
_entity_poly.type
_entity_poly.pdbx_seq_one_letter_code
_entity_poly.pdbx_strand_id
1 'polypeptide(L)'
;MNFRGHTDDPAVVAADIAGAVPPELSLAWLGQSRDRHALVAVAATTVLTAVVVGCRLASSTLLLRKVTHDDRLAVLSLSLLLLFLLLAIRLITLGSSRHLEYLQYVMPESTLSHTAMLSHAAQLTHISSLLIARLSALAYFYRICTSSPSADHFTPSGSPLPRVVRLAAGVIIFGGLVQGLRTFSPGESPVGMNMSEGSLSVGISLVCGLLVFAIPAWMVWLGERVASEKRGEDGNGIRSVLMGGVL
;
A
#
# COMPACT_ATOMS: atom_id res chain seq x y z
N MET A 1 27.89 7.90 0.05
CA MET A 1 27.39 7.50 1.39
C MET A 1 28.15 6.24 1.79
N ASN A 2 29.11 6.36 2.72
CA ASN A 2 29.90 5.24 3.21
C ASN A 2 29.11 4.50 4.30
N PHE A 3 28.54 3.35 3.95
CA PHE A 3 27.92 2.43 4.90
C PHE A 3 29.04 1.59 5.54
N ARG A 4 29.66 2.10 6.60
CA ARG A 4 30.64 1.34 7.40
C ARG A 4 29.88 0.38 8.32
N GLY A 5 30.02 -0.92 8.09
CA GLY A 5 29.82 -1.90 9.16
C GLY A 5 30.92 -1.69 10.19
N HIS A 6 30.55 -1.35 11.42
CA HIS A 6 31.49 -1.10 12.50
C HIS A 6 31.11 -2.00 13.67
N THR A 7 31.90 -3.07 13.83
CA THR A 7 32.11 -3.70 15.14
C THR A 7 32.76 -2.73 16.14
N ASP A 8 33.28 -1.60 15.65
CA ASP A 8 33.93 -0.54 16.42
C ASP A 8 33.08 0.74 16.46
N ASP A 9 31.75 0.62 16.50
CA ASP A 9 30.90 1.81 16.61
C ASP A 9 31.14 2.45 17.98
N PRO A 10 31.64 3.71 18.05
CA PRO A 10 31.98 4.34 19.33
C PRO A 10 30.77 4.42 20.28
N ALA A 11 29.55 4.41 19.75
CA ALA A 11 28.34 4.35 20.57
C ALA A 11 28.19 3.00 21.30
N VAL A 12 28.48 1.88 20.63
CA VAL A 12 28.40 0.52 21.22
C VAL A 12 29.46 0.36 22.32
N VAL A 13 30.68 0.83 22.05
CA VAL A 13 31.78 0.81 23.03
C VAL A 13 31.46 1.70 24.24
N ALA A 14 30.88 2.89 24.03
CA ALA A 14 30.48 3.76 25.11
C ALA A 14 29.35 3.15 25.98
N ALA A 15 28.38 2.46 25.36
CA ALA A 15 27.30 1.79 26.07
C ALA A 15 27.77 0.58 26.89
N ASP A 16 28.77 -0.16 26.37
CA ASP A 16 29.44 -1.25 27.08
C ASP A 16 30.20 -0.74 28.31
N ILE A 17 31.00 0.32 28.15
CA ILE A 17 31.71 0.98 29.27
C ILE A 17 30.72 1.52 30.32
N ALA A 18 29.56 2.01 29.89
CA ALA A 18 28.51 2.51 30.78
C ALA A 18 27.74 1.39 31.51
N GLY A 19 27.98 0.11 31.17
CA GLY A 19 27.27 -1.03 31.76
C GLY A 19 25.79 -1.11 31.38
N ALA A 20 25.39 -0.43 30.30
CA ALA A 20 24.00 -0.41 29.83
C ALA A 20 23.62 -1.67 29.04
N VAL A 21 24.62 -2.42 28.55
CA VAL A 21 24.42 -3.63 27.74
C VAL A 21 24.36 -4.88 28.63
N PRO A 22 23.33 -5.74 28.51
CA PRO A 22 23.27 -7.00 29.23
C PRO A 22 24.44 -7.93 28.85
N PRO A 23 25.02 -8.70 29.79
CA PRO A 23 26.17 -9.58 29.51
C PRO A 23 25.83 -10.75 28.55
N GLU A 24 24.56 -11.02 28.33
CA GLU A 24 24.06 -12.03 27.39
C GLU A 24 24.12 -11.56 25.93
N LEU A 25 24.24 -10.25 25.69
CA LEU A 25 24.32 -9.67 24.34
C LEU A 25 25.77 -9.50 23.89
N SER A 26 26.09 -10.06 22.72
CA SER A 26 27.41 -9.83 22.10
C SER A 26 27.51 -8.44 21.46
N LEU A 27 28.63 -7.75 21.65
CA LEU A 27 28.91 -6.47 20.98
C LEU A 27 28.91 -6.60 19.44
N ALA A 28 29.32 -7.77 18.94
CA ALA A 28 29.24 -8.11 17.52
C ALA A 28 27.80 -8.16 16.99
N TRP A 29 26.82 -8.56 17.82
CA TRP A 29 25.40 -8.49 17.48
C TRP A 29 24.91 -7.05 17.37
N LEU A 30 25.23 -6.22 18.36
CA LEU A 30 24.85 -4.80 18.38
C LEU A 30 25.47 -3.98 17.23
N GLY A 31 26.66 -4.36 16.77
CA GLY A 31 27.35 -3.73 15.64
C GLY A 31 26.81 -4.11 14.25
N GLN A 32 25.87 -5.07 14.14
CA GLN A 32 25.29 -5.44 12.85
C GLN A 32 24.36 -4.35 12.31
N SER A 33 24.74 -3.79 11.15
CA SER A 33 23.90 -2.84 10.41
C SER A 33 23.00 -3.55 9.40
N ARG A 34 21.70 -3.26 9.45
CA ARG A 34 20.71 -3.68 8.46
C ARG A 34 20.33 -2.57 7.46
N ASP A 35 21.03 -1.45 7.53
CA ASP A 35 20.69 -0.20 6.83
C ASP A 35 20.69 -0.38 5.32
N ARG A 36 21.66 -1.14 4.79
CA ARG A 36 21.75 -1.43 3.35
C ARG A 36 20.55 -2.24 2.86
N HIS A 37 20.14 -3.25 3.63
CA HIS A 37 18.99 -4.08 3.27
C HIS A 37 17.68 -3.28 3.33
N ALA A 38 17.51 -2.46 4.38
CA ALA A 38 16.36 -1.58 4.52
C ALA A 38 16.27 -0.56 3.37
N LEU A 39 17.40 0.05 3.01
CA LEU A 39 17.45 1.03 1.92
C LEU A 39 17.08 0.40 0.57
N VAL A 40 17.65 -0.77 0.26
CA VAL A 40 17.34 -1.49 -0.98
C VAL A 40 15.86 -1.85 -1.06
N ALA A 41 15.28 -2.35 0.04
CA ALA A 41 13.87 -2.72 0.10
C ALA A 41 12.97 -1.50 -0.16
N VAL A 42 13.17 -0.41 0.59
CA VAL A 42 12.37 0.80 0.44
C VAL A 42 12.53 1.40 -0.97
N ALA A 43 13.75 1.50 -1.49
CA ALA A 43 13.99 2.03 -2.82
C ALA A 43 13.31 1.19 -3.92
N ALA A 44 13.44 -0.15 -3.85
CA ALA A 44 12.82 -1.04 -4.81
C ALA A 44 11.29 -0.93 -4.80
N THR A 45 10.67 -0.90 -3.61
CA THR A 45 9.21 -0.75 -3.47
C THR A 45 8.74 0.61 -3.98
N THR A 46 9.47 1.69 -3.71
CA THR A 46 9.12 3.03 -4.21
C THR A 46 9.20 3.10 -5.74
N VAL A 47 10.25 2.53 -6.36
CA VAL A 47 10.38 2.49 -7.82
C VAL A 47 9.25 1.68 -8.45
N LEU A 48 8.96 0.48 -7.93
CA LEU A 48 7.87 -0.35 -8.44
C LEU A 48 6.52 0.38 -8.37
N THR A 49 6.24 1.03 -7.24
CA THR A 49 5.00 1.79 -7.06
C THR A 49 4.93 2.97 -8.02
N ALA A 50 6.04 3.68 -8.21
CA ALA A 50 6.10 4.80 -9.16
C ALA A 50 5.85 4.36 -10.60
N VAL A 51 6.40 3.20 -11.00
CA VAL A 51 6.12 2.59 -12.32
C VAL A 51 4.65 2.26 -12.46
N VAL A 52 4.02 1.62 -11.46
CA VAL A 52 2.59 1.26 -11.51
C VAL A 52 1.70 2.50 -11.62
N VAL A 53 1.96 3.53 -10.81
CA VAL A 53 1.19 4.79 -10.89
C VAL A 53 1.47 5.52 -12.21
N GLY A 54 2.71 5.50 -12.70
CA GLY A 54 3.11 6.06 -14.00
C GLY A 54 2.39 5.40 -15.17
N CYS A 55 2.38 4.06 -15.22
CA CYS A 55 1.62 3.29 -16.21
C CYS A 55 0.12 3.64 -16.17
N ARG A 56 -0.43 3.83 -14.97
CA ARG A 56 -1.82 4.24 -14.80
C ARG A 56 -2.09 5.64 -15.33
N LEU A 57 -1.24 6.63 -15.02
CA LEU A 57 -1.35 7.99 -15.52
C LEU A 57 -1.20 8.04 -17.05
N ALA A 58 -0.29 7.23 -17.61
CA ALA A 58 -0.16 7.07 -19.04
C ALA A 58 -1.43 6.46 -19.67
N SER A 59 -2.00 5.43 -19.03
CA SER A 59 -3.26 4.82 -19.47
C SER A 59 -4.43 5.81 -19.44
N SER A 60 -4.58 6.61 -18.37
CA SER A 60 -5.66 7.59 -18.28
C SER A 60 -5.53 8.72 -19.30
N THR A 61 -4.31 9.22 -19.52
CA THR A 61 -4.05 10.27 -20.52
C THR A 61 -4.23 9.77 -21.95
N LEU A 62 -3.78 8.56 -22.27
CA LEU A 62 -3.89 7.99 -23.61
C LEU A 62 -5.31 7.53 -23.95
N LEU A 63 -6.03 6.89 -23.01
CA LEU A 63 -7.38 6.34 -23.27
C LEU A 63 -8.49 7.39 -23.17
N LEU A 64 -8.38 8.37 -22.25
CA LEU A 64 -9.50 9.27 -21.94
C LEU A 64 -9.25 10.72 -22.36
N ARG A 65 -8.05 11.07 -22.85
CA ARG A 65 -7.63 12.38 -23.41
C ARG A 65 -8.01 13.62 -22.59
N LYS A 66 -8.34 13.46 -21.30
CA LYS A 66 -8.67 14.54 -20.36
C LYS A 66 -8.03 14.25 -19.01
N VAL A 67 -7.35 15.26 -18.46
CA VAL A 67 -6.86 15.22 -17.08
C VAL A 67 -8.06 15.34 -16.16
N THR A 68 -8.20 14.36 -15.27
CA THR A 68 -9.34 14.25 -14.37
C THR A 68 -8.92 14.40 -12.91
N HIS A 69 -9.89 14.65 -12.03
CA HIS A 69 -9.63 14.73 -10.59
C HIS A 69 -8.92 13.48 -10.04
N ASP A 70 -9.18 12.32 -10.64
CA ASP A 70 -8.54 11.05 -10.30
C ASP A 70 -7.03 11.07 -10.54
N ASP A 71 -6.59 11.71 -11.63
CA ASP A 71 -5.16 11.84 -11.98
C ASP A 71 -4.44 12.75 -10.97
N ARG A 72 -5.11 13.79 -10.48
CA ARG A 72 -4.58 14.67 -9.42
C ARG A 72 -4.37 13.90 -8.11
N LEU A 73 -5.31 13.02 -7.74
CA LEU A 73 -5.16 12.14 -6.58
C LEU A 73 -4.02 11.14 -6.75
N ALA A 74 -3.83 10.62 -7.97
CA ALA A 74 -2.72 9.73 -8.29
C ALA A 74 -1.37 10.43 -8.11
N VAL A 75 -1.23 11.65 -8.65
CA VAL A 75 -0.02 12.47 -8.46
C VAL A 75 0.19 12.81 -6.99
N LEU A 76 -0.87 13.15 -6.25
CA LEU A 76 -0.77 13.40 -4.81
C LEU A 76 -0.26 12.18 -4.04
N SER A 77 -0.74 10.98 -4.37
CA SER A 77 -0.24 9.74 -3.75
C SER A 77 1.24 9.51 -4.04
N LEU A 78 1.70 9.80 -5.26
CA LEU A 78 3.11 9.75 -5.64
C LEU A 78 3.95 10.75 -4.84
N SER A 79 3.48 11.98 -4.67
CA SER A 79 4.16 13.00 -3.86
C SER A 79 4.29 12.57 -2.40
N LEU A 80 3.25 11.97 -1.81
CA LEU A 80 3.31 11.43 -0.45
C LEU A 80 4.23 10.22 -0.35
N LEU A 81 4.28 9.36 -1.37
CA LEU A 81 5.22 8.25 -1.41
C LEU A 81 6.67 8.73 -1.46
N LEU A 82 6.96 9.80 -2.19
CA LEU A 82 8.29 10.43 -2.21
C LEU A 82 8.63 11.04 -0.85
N LEU A 83 7.67 11.69 -0.19
CA LEU A 83 7.85 12.19 1.17
C LEU A 83 8.17 11.04 2.14
N PHE A 84 7.44 9.92 2.06
CA PHE A 84 7.74 8.72 2.82
C PHE A 84 9.16 8.20 2.56
N LEU A 85 9.59 8.13 1.30
CA LEU A 85 10.96 7.71 0.95
C LEU A 85 12.02 8.61 1.62
N LEU A 86 11.82 9.93 1.60
CA LEU A 86 12.73 10.87 2.25
C LEU A 86 12.79 10.66 3.76
N LEU A 87 11.63 10.47 4.41
CA LEU A 87 11.58 10.16 5.83
C LEU A 87 12.26 8.82 6.15
N ALA A 88 12.02 7.79 5.33
CA ALA A 88 12.63 6.48 5.49
C ALA A 88 14.16 6.53 5.35
N ILE A 89 14.70 7.31 4.39
CA ILE A 89 16.14 7.54 4.28
C ILE A 89 16.68 8.21 5.55
N ARG A 90 15.98 9.23 6.09
CA ARG A 90 16.38 9.88 7.34
C ARG A 90 16.40 8.91 8.52
N LEU A 91 15.39 8.07 8.65
CA LEU A 91 15.32 7.01 9.68
C LEU A 91 16.48 6.02 9.57
N ILE A 92 16.80 5.58 8.35
CA ILE A 92 17.93 4.66 8.10
C ILE A 92 19.26 5.35 8.47
N THR A 93 19.44 6.64 8.16
CA THR A 93 20.66 7.37 8.53
C THR A 93 20.83 7.57 10.04
N LEU A 94 19.74 7.53 10.80
CA LEU A 94 19.77 7.59 12.27
C LEU A 94 20.06 6.23 12.92
N GLY A 95 20.22 5.16 12.13
CA GLY A 95 20.47 3.81 12.64
C GLY A 95 19.21 3.10 13.14
N SER A 96 18.01 3.60 12.82
CA SER A 96 16.73 3.00 13.23
C SER A 96 16.50 1.60 12.68
N SER A 97 17.25 1.18 11.66
CA SER A 97 17.18 -0.15 11.04
C SER A 97 18.06 -1.21 11.71
N ARG A 98 18.78 -0.87 12.79
CA ARG A 98 19.53 -1.84 13.60
C ARG A 98 18.61 -2.68 14.47
N HIS A 99 19.17 -3.70 15.13
CA HIS A 99 18.41 -4.60 15.98
C HIS A 99 17.72 -3.84 17.13
N LEU A 100 16.59 -4.37 17.61
CA LEU A 100 15.78 -3.69 18.64
C LEU A 100 16.59 -3.43 19.92
N GLU A 101 17.50 -4.34 20.26
CA GLU A 101 18.38 -4.25 21.42
C GLU A 101 19.40 -3.11 21.27
N TYR A 102 19.82 -2.78 20.04
CA TYR A 102 20.64 -1.59 19.80
C TYR A 102 19.88 -0.31 20.15
N LEU A 103 18.60 -0.23 19.75
CA LEU A 103 17.78 0.95 20.05
C LEU A 103 17.53 1.10 21.56
N GLN A 104 17.39 -0.02 22.28
CA GLN A 104 17.10 0.01 23.73
C GLN A 104 18.32 0.34 24.59
N TYR A 105 19.48 -0.22 24.28
CA TYR A 105 20.64 -0.17 25.17
C TYR A 105 21.74 0.80 24.73
N VAL A 106 21.79 1.16 23.44
CA VAL A 106 22.89 1.95 22.87
C VAL A 106 22.45 3.34 22.45
N MET A 107 21.19 3.51 22.03
CA MET A 107 20.71 4.79 21.53
C MET A 107 20.33 5.74 22.68
N PRO A 108 20.84 7.00 22.69
CA PRO A 108 20.48 7.96 23.72
C PRO A 108 19.00 8.36 23.62
N GLU A 109 18.37 8.59 24.77
CA GLU A 109 16.92 8.87 24.92
C GLU A 109 16.44 10.06 24.05
N SER A 110 17.27 11.09 23.91
CA SER A 110 16.96 12.25 23.06
C SER A 110 16.90 11.90 21.56
N THR A 111 17.71 10.93 21.11
CA THR A 111 17.68 10.44 19.73
C THR A 111 16.55 9.43 19.54
N LEU A 112 16.24 8.66 20.59
CA LEU A 112 15.15 7.69 20.58
C LEU A 112 13.79 8.34 20.39
N SER A 113 13.50 9.39 21.16
CA SER A 113 12.25 10.17 21.04
C SER A 113 12.12 10.83 19.65
N HIS A 114 13.18 11.42 19.12
CA HIS A 114 13.18 12.00 17.78
C HIS A 114 12.96 10.95 16.68
N THR A 115 13.62 9.80 16.79
CA THR A 115 13.48 8.69 15.84
C THR A 115 12.07 8.09 15.89
N ALA A 116 11.47 7.97 17.08
CA ALA A 116 10.09 7.53 17.24
C ALA A 116 9.10 8.49 16.56
N MET A 117 9.27 9.80 16.74
CA MET A 117 8.44 10.81 16.09
C MET A 117 8.56 10.74 14.56
N LEU A 118 9.77 10.61 14.03
CA LEU A 118 9.99 10.46 12.58
C LEU A 118 9.38 9.17 12.04
N SER A 119 9.52 8.06 12.77
CA SER A 119 8.94 6.76 12.38
C SER A 119 7.42 6.84 12.30
N HIS A 120 6.80 7.49 13.29
CA HIS A 120 5.38 7.75 13.31
C HIS A 120 4.92 8.61 12.12
N ALA A 121 5.62 9.71 11.86
CA ALA A 121 5.33 10.58 10.71
C ALA A 121 5.48 9.84 9.36
N ALA A 122 6.49 8.98 9.24
CA ALA A 122 6.73 8.17 8.04
C ALA A 122 5.56 7.20 7.82
N GLN A 123 5.13 6.51 8.87
CA GLN A 123 4.03 5.56 8.81
C GLN A 123 2.70 6.25 8.44
N LEU A 124 2.39 7.40 9.03
CA LEU A 124 1.20 8.17 8.70
C LEU A 124 1.20 8.62 7.23
N THR A 125 2.36 9.06 6.74
CA THR A 125 2.55 9.47 5.34
C THR A 125 2.35 8.28 4.39
N HIS A 126 2.90 7.12 4.75
CA HIS A 126 2.77 5.89 3.97
C HIS A 126 1.32 5.42 3.85
N ILE A 127 0.60 5.36 4.98
CA ILE A 127 -0.82 4.97 5.00
C ILE A 127 -1.66 5.97 4.20
N SER A 128 -1.40 7.27 4.35
CA SER A 128 -2.10 8.32 3.61
C SER A 128 -1.88 8.19 2.10
N SER A 129 -0.64 7.93 1.67
CA SER A 129 -0.29 7.64 0.28
C SER A 129 -1.09 6.46 -0.27
N LEU A 130 -1.10 5.33 0.46
CA LEU A 130 -1.84 4.13 0.07
C LEU A 130 -3.34 4.37 -0.02
N LEU A 131 -3.92 5.09 0.95
CA LEU A 131 -5.34 5.40 0.98
C LEU A 131 -5.75 6.23 -0.25
N ILE A 132 -5.00 7.30 -0.54
CA ILE A 132 -5.26 8.16 -1.69
C ILE A 132 -5.07 7.41 -3.01
N ALA A 133 -4.04 6.56 -3.11
CA ALA A 133 -3.82 5.71 -4.28
C ALA A 133 -5.01 4.77 -4.53
N ARG A 134 -5.52 4.11 -3.48
CA ARG A 134 -6.68 3.20 -3.55
C ARG A 134 -7.97 3.93 -3.92
N LEU A 135 -8.23 5.09 -3.31
CA LEU A 135 -9.39 5.92 -3.64
C LEU A 135 -9.35 6.42 -5.09
N SER A 136 -8.17 6.84 -5.54
CA SER A 136 -7.94 7.25 -6.93
C SER A 136 -8.20 6.11 -7.91
N ALA A 137 -7.70 4.90 -7.62
CA ALA A 137 -7.95 3.71 -8.44
C ALA A 137 -9.45 3.39 -8.52
N LEU A 138 -10.15 3.40 -7.38
CA LEU A 138 -11.58 3.11 -7.32
C LEU A 138 -12.42 4.11 -8.12
N ALA A 139 -12.09 5.41 -8.03
CA ALA A 139 -12.77 6.45 -8.79
C ALA A 139 -12.56 6.30 -10.32
N TYR A 140 -11.33 5.98 -10.73
CA TYR A 140 -11.02 5.68 -12.13
C TYR A 140 -11.80 4.46 -12.64
N PHE A 141 -11.90 3.39 -11.85
CA PHE A 141 -12.69 2.21 -12.20
C PHE A 141 -14.18 2.51 -12.32
N TYR A 142 -14.73 3.25 -11.35
CA TYR A 142 -16.14 3.67 -11.41
C TYR A 142 -16.43 4.40 -12.73
N ARG A 143 -15.54 5.29 -13.17
CA ARG A 143 -15.68 6.02 -14.42
C ARG A 143 -15.64 5.14 -15.66
N ILE A 144 -14.74 4.16 -15.74
CA ILE A 144 -14.70 3.22 -16.87
C ILE A 144 -16.03 2.46 -16.97
N CYS A 145 -16.57 2.03 -15.84
CA CYS A 145 -17.80 1.23 -15.82
C CYS A 145 -19.02 2.05 -16.22
N THR A 146 -19.09 3.32 -15.81
CA THR A 146 -20.20 4.21 -16.20
C THR A 146 -20.08 4.75 -17.63
N SER A 147 -18.89 4.75 -18.22
CA SER A 147 -18.64 5.28 -19.57
C SER A 147 -18.82 4.25 -20.69
N SER A 148 -18.98 2.95 -20.38
CA SER A 148 -19.19 1.91 -21.39
C SER A 148 -20.64 1.90 -21.88
N PRO A 149 -20.92 1.90 -23.20
CA PRO A 149 -22.28 1.93 -23.76
C PRO A 149 -23.13 0.68 -23.46
N SER A 150 -22.54 -0.39 -22.91
CA SER A 150 -23.31 -1.52 -22.35
C SER A 150 -23.88 -1.24 -20.95
N ALA A 151 -23.63 -0.07 -20.36
CA ALA A 151 -24.08 0.31 -19.02
C ALA A 151 -25.60 0.48 -18.91
N ASP A 152 -26.32 0.76 -20.00
CA ASP A 152 -27.79 0.85 -19.99
C ASP A 152 -28.47 -0.49 -19.61
N HIS A 153 -27.78 -1.63 -19.78
CA HIS A 153 -28.24 -2.94 -19.31
C HIS A 153 -27.81 -3.28 -17.87
N PHE A 154 -26.86 -2.53 -17.29
CA PHE A 154 -26.32 -2.79 -15.95
C PHE A 154 -26.96 -1.89 -14.87
N THR A 155 -27.86 -1.00 -15.29
CA THR A 155 -28.68 -0.12 -14.44
C THR A 155 -30.17 -0.53 -14.33
N PRO A 156 -30.56 -1.82 -14.21
CA PRO A 156 -31.76 -2.08 -13.43
C PRO A 156 -31.43 -1.80 -11.95
N SER A 157 -32.38 -1.18 -11.25
CA SER A 157 -32.38 -0.73 -9.84
C SER A 157 -31.80 -1.69 -8.77
N GLY A 158 -31.34 -2.89 -9.12
CA GLY A 158 -30.79 -3.91 -8.23
C GLY A 158 -29.33 -4.32 -8.44
N SER A 159 -28.55 -3.72 -9.35
CA SER A 159 -27.20 -4.24 -9.65
C SER A 159 -26.25 -4.20 -8.42
N PRO A 160 -25.44 -5.26 -8.21
CA PRO A 160 -24.56 -5.36 -7.04
C PRO A 160 -23.36 -4.40 -7.12
N LEU A 161 -23.07 -3.85 -8.29
CA LEU A 161 -21.85 -3.11 -8.62
C LEU A 161 -21.64 -1.84 -7.76
N PRO A 162 -22.60 -0.90 -7.62
CA PRO A 162 -22.45 0.25 -6.73
C PRO A 162 -22.45 -0.13 -5.23
N ARG A 163 -22.94 -1.32 -4.86
CA ARG A 163 -22.85 -1.84 -3.49
C ARG A 163 -21.45 -2.37 -3.20
N VAL A 164 -20.85 -3.11 -4.14
CA VAL A 164 -19.48 -3.63 -4.04
C VAL A 164 -18.46 -2.50 -4.00
N VAL A 165 -18.59 -1.49 -4.86
CA VAL A 165 -17.69 -0.32 -4.87
C VAL A 165 -17.76 0.46 -3.54
N ARG A 166 -18.96 0.67 -3.00
CA ARG A 166 -19.14 1.35 -1.69
C ARG A 166 -18.61 0.51 -0.52
N LEU A 167 -18.82 -0.81 -0.53
CA LEU A 167 -18.24 -1.72 0.47
C LEU A 167 -16.71 -1.72 0.40
N ALA A 168 -16.14 -1.78 -0.81
CA ALA A 168 -14.70 -1.71 -1.01
C ALA A 168 -14.12 -0.38 -0.50
N ALA A 169 -14.76 0.75 -0.82
CA ALA A 169 -14.37 2.06 -0.28
C ALA A 169 -14.44 2.07 1.26
N GLY A 170 -15.50 1.52 1.85
CA GLY A 170 -15.66 1.40 3.30
C GLY A 170 -14.56 0.57 3.95
N VAL A 171 -14.21 -0.58 3.38
CA VAL A 171 -13.11 -1.44 3.86
C VAL A 171 -11.75 -0.75 3.71
N ILE A 172 -11.54 -0.03 2.60
CA ILE A 172 -10.30 0.73 2.35
C ILE A 172 -10.13 1.85 3.39
N ILE A 173 -11.18 2.63 3.62
CA ILE A 173 -11.17 3.74 4.57
C ILE A 173 -11.04 3.21 6.00
N PHE A 174 -11.82 2.19 6.36
CA PHE A 174 -11.77 1.59 7.69
C PHE A 174 -10.40 0.96 7.97
N GLY A 175 -9.83 0.21 7.01
CA GLY A 175 -8.49 -0.37 7.14
C GLY A 175 -7.39 0.69 7.30
N GLY A 176 -7.47 1.78 6.53
CA GLY A 176 -6.54 2.92 6.66
C GLY A 176 -6.70 3.65 8.00
N LEU A 177 -7.94 3.87 8.45
CA LEU A 177 -8.24 4.54 9.72
C LEU A 177 -7.79 3.71 10.93
N VAL A 178 -8.06 2.40 10.93
CA VAL A 178 -7.60 1.49 11.99
C VAL A 178 -6.07 1.46 12.06
N GLN A 179 -5.38 1.46 10.92
CA GLN A 179 -3.92 1.55 10.90
C GLN A 179 -3.41 2.89 11.44
N GLY A 180 -4.03 4.01 11.03
CA GLY A 180 -3.66 5.36 11.51
C GLY A 180 -3.91 5.56 13.01
N LEU A 181 -5.06 5.11 13.52
CA LEU A 181 -5.38 5.20 14.95
C LEU A 181 -4.42 4.39 15.82
N ARG A 182 -4.00 3.21 15.35
CA ARG A 182 -3.03 2.37 16.07
C ARG A 182 -1.64 3.01 16.13
N THR A 183 -1.25 3.71 15.08
CA THR A 183 0.03 4.44 15.12
C THR A 183 -0.01 5.58 16.14
N PHE A 184 -1.18 6.15 16.43
CA PHE A 184 -1.35 7.33 17.29
C PHE A 184 -1.48 7.00 18.79
N SER A 185 -1.29 5.75 19.24
CA SER A 185 -1.29 5.41 20.67
C SER A 185 -0.08 6.09 21.35
N PRO A 186 -0.25 7.23 22.06
CA PRO A 186 0.86 7.99 22.60
C PRO A 186 1.20 7.42 23.97
N GLY A 187 2.15 6.50 24.04
CA GLY A 187 2.62 5.97 25.33
C GLY A 187 3.18 4.56 25.33
N GLU A 188 3.00 3.78 24.26
CA GLU A 188 3.63 2.46 24.17
C GLU A 188 5.07 2.59 23.68
N SER A 189 6.01 2.22 24.56
CA SER A 189 7.41 2.03 24.24
C SER A 189 7.54 1.06 23.06
N PRO A 190 8.48 1.27 22.12
CA PRO A 190 8.69 0.38 20.95
C PRO A 190 9.01 -1.09 21.32
N VAL A 191 9.25 -1.35 22.62
CA VAL A 191 9.54 -2.65 23.22
C VAL A 191 8.27 -3.51 23.44
N GLY A 192 7.08 -2.90 23.45
CA GLY A 192 5.82 -3.59 23.77
C GLY A 192 5.01 -4.10 22.57
N MET A 193 5.39 -3.77 21.33
CA MET A 193 4.65 -4.24 20.15
C MET A 193 4.85 -5.75 19.97
N ASN A 194 3.87 -6.53 20.40
CA ASN A 194 3.79 -7.95 20.09
C ASN A 194 3.84 -8.14 18.55
N MET A 195 4.77 -8.99 18.07
CA MET A 195 4.91 -9.37 16.65
C MET A 195 3.58 -9.80 16.00
N SER A 196 2.64 -10.34 16.79
CA SER A 196 1.30 -10.72 16.34
C SER A 196 0.45 -9.53 15.87
N GLU A 197 0.60 -8.36 16.50
CA GLU A 197 -0.17 -7.16 16.17
C GLU A 197 0.31 -6.46 14.90
N GLY A 198 1.64 -6.46 14.69
CA GLY A 198 2.24 -6.01 13.44
C GLY A 198 1.76 -6.84 12.25
N SER A 199 1.69 -8.17 12.41
CA SER A 199 1.21 -9.10 11.37
C SER A 199 -0.25 -8.85 10.96
N LEU A 200 -1.10 -8.44 11.89
CA LEU A 200 -2.52 -8.20 11.64
C LEU A 200 -2.75 -6.95 10.77
N SER A 201 -1.92 -5.91 10.98
CA SER A 201 -1.96 -4.67 10.17
C SER A 201 -1.52 -4.92 8.72
N VAL A 202 -0.47 -5.73 8.53
CA VAL A 202 0.01 -6.16 7.21
C VAL A 202 -1.05 -7.00 6.51
N GLY A 203 -1.69 -7.93 7.22
CA GLY A 203 -2.78 -8.75 6.69
C GLY A 203 -3.96 -7.92 6.17
N ILE A 204 -4.42 -6.94 6.96
CA ILE A 204 -5.52 -6.05 6.54
C ILE A 204 -5.13 -5.24 5.30
N SER A 205 -3.91 -4.70 5.25
CA SER A 205 -3.45 -3.94 4.09
C SER A 205 -3.33 -4.82 2.83
N LEU A 206 -2.89 -6.07 3.00
CA LEU A 206 -2.75 -7.03 1.92
C LEU A 206 -4.11 -7.48 1.37
N VAL A 207 -5.08 -7.77 2.24
CA VAL A 207 -6.47 -8.05 1.84
C VAL A 207 -7.07 -6.86 1.11
N CYS A 208 -6.84 -5.65 1.61
CA CYS A 208 -7.30 -4.43 0.98
C CYS A 208 -6.67 -4.21 -0.41
N GLY A 209 -5.37 -4.49 -0.56
CA GLY A 209 -4.69 -4.50 -1.85
C GLY A 209 -5.27 -5.54 -2.82
N LEU A 210 -5.45 -6.78 -2.35
CA LEU A 210 -6.07 -7.87 -3.12
C LEU A 210 -7.47 -7.49 -3.61
N LEU A 211 -8.30 -6.88 -2.76
CA LEU A 211 -9.64 -6.42 -3.15
C LEU A 211 -9.59 -5.38 -4.27
N VAL A 212 -8.65 -4.43 -4.22
CA VAL A 212 -8.50 -3.41 -5.26
C VAL A 212 -8.13 -4.01 -6.62
N PHE A 213 -7.43 -5.14 -6.68
CA PHE A 213 -7.13 -5.85 -7.93
C PHE A 213 -8.17 -6.90 -8.32
N ALA A 214 -8.77 -7.60 -7.35
CA ALA A 214 -9.75 -8.65 -7.57
C ALA A 214 -11.07 -8.10 -8.10
N ILE A 215 -11.51 -6.93 -7.62
CA ILE A 215 -12.77 -6.30 -8.06
C ILE A 215 -12.73 -6.01 -9.57
N PRO A 216 -11.72 -5.30 -10.12
CA PRO A 216 -11.58 -5.10 -11.55
C PRO A 216 -11.50 -6.38 -12.37
N ALA A 217 -10.68 -7.35 -11.94
CA ALA A 217 -10.50 -8.60 -12.65
C ALA A 217 -11.82 -9.40 -12.73
N TRP A 218 -12.55 -9.46 -11.62
CA TRP A 218 -13.86 -10.11 -11.57
C TRP A 218 -14.90 -9.41 -12.45
N MET A 219 -14.84 -8.08 -12.54
CA MET A 219 -15.74 -7.30 -13.38
C MET A 219 -15.50 -7.50 -14.88
N VAL A 220 -14.25 -7.52 -15.33
CA VAL A 220 -13.91 -7.83 -16.73
C VAL A 220 -14.39 -9.23 -17.08
N TRP A 221 -14.14 -10.19 -16.19
CA TRP A 221 -14.58 -11.57 -16.36
C TRP A 221 -16.12 -11.71 -16.43
N LEU A 222 -16.86 -10.99 -15.58
CA LEU A 222 -18.33 -10.94 -15.66
C LEU A 222 -18.83 -10.31 -16.96
N GLY A 223 -18.16 -9.25 -17.43
CA GLY A 223 -18.47 -8.60 -18.70
C GLY A 223 -18.33 -9.55 -19.90
N GLU A 224 -17.26 -10.35 -19.93
CA GLU A 224 -17.06 -11.37 -20.97
C GLU A 224 -18.12 -12.47 -20.93
N ARG A 225 -18.51 -12.93 -19.72
CA ARG A 225 -19.58 -13.92 -19.56
C ARG A 225 -20.91 -13.43 -20.14
N VAL A 226 -21.35 -12.24 -19.76
CA VAL A 226 -22.62 -11.67 -20.25
C VAL A 226 -22.57 -11.44 -21.76
N ALA A 227 -21.44 -11.00 -22.29
CA ALA A 227 -21.26 -10.83 -23.74
C ALA A 227 -21.29 -12.17 -24.50
N SER A 228 -20.77 -13.24 -23.91
CA SER A 228 -20.80 -14.59 -24.51
C SER A 228 -22.21 -15.18 -24.52
N GLU A 229 -23.01 -14.94 -23.49
CA GLU A 229 -24.36 -15.46 -23.34
C GLU A 229 -25.31 -14.83 -24.38
N LYS A 230 -25.24 -13.51 -24.57
CA LYS A 230 -25.99 -12.81 -25.63
C LYS A 230 -25.65 -13.30 -27.03
N ARG A 231 -24.38 -13.60 -27.29
CA ARG A 231 -23.95 -14.14 -28.60
C ARG A 231 -24.52 -15.54 -28.85
N GLY A 232 -24.79 -16.30 -27.79
CA GLY A 232 -25.47 -17.59 -27.84
C GLY A 232 -26.97 -17.46 -28.11
N GLU A 233 -27.66 -16.51 -27.46
CA GLU A 233 -29.09 -16.26 -27.66
C GLU A 233 -29.41 -15.73 -29.07
N ASP A 234 -28.66 -14.75 -29.57
CA ASP A 234 -28.84 -14.21 -30.93
C ASP A 234 -28.60 -15.29 -32.01
N GLY A 235 -27.63 -16.17 -31.78
CA GLY A 235 -27.36 -17.31 -32.67
C GLY A 235 -28.47 -18.36 -32.68
N ASN A 236 -29.20 -18.53 -31.57
CA ASN A 236 -30.31 -19.47 -31.47
C ASN A 236 -31.62 -18.88 -32.02
N GLY A 237 -31.83 -17.57 -31.89
CA GLY A 237 -32.96 -16.85 -32.50
C GLY A 237 -32.91 -16.84 -34.03
N ILE A 238 -31.72 -16.67 -34.62
CA ILE A 238 -31.55 -16.76 -36.09
C ILE A 238 -31.84 -18.18 -36.60
N ARG A 239 -31.45 -19.21 -35.83
CA ARG A 239 -31.72 -20.62 -36.18
C ARG A 239 -33.21 -20.98 -36.08
N SER A 240 -33.97 -20.41 -35.14
CA SER A 240 -35.41 -20.69 -35.04
C SER A 240 -36.21 -20.00 -36.15
N VAL A 241 -35.82 -18.80 -36.59
CA VAL A 241 -36.44 -18.11 -37.74
C VAL A 241 -36.14 -18.84 -39.06
N LEU A 242 -34.92 -19.36 -39.23
CA LEU A 242 -34.55 -20.15 -40.42
C LEU A 242 -35.21 -21.53 -40.46
N MET A 243 -35.54 -22.14 -39.32
CA MET A 243 -36.28 -23.41 -39.27
C MET A 243 -37.82 -23.24 -39.24
N GLY A 244 -38.34 -22.06 -38.87
CA GLY A 244 -39.78 -21.78 -38.89
C GLY A 244 -40.32 -21.21 -40.22
N GLY A 245 -39.44 -20.84 -41.17
CA GLY A 245 -39.79 -20.30 -42.48
C GLY A 245 -39.83 -21.31 -43.64
N VAL A 246 -39.67 -22.60 -43.34
CA VAL A 246 -39.80 -23.71 -44.31
C VAL A 246 -40.99 -24.57 -43.92
N LEU A 247 -42.20 -24.04 -44.09
CA LEU A 247 -43.46 -24.79 -44.10
C LEU A 247 -44.50 -23.98 -44.89
#